data_AF-K9D5U7-F1
#
_entry.id   AF-K9D5U7-F1
#
_cell.length_a   1.000
_cell.length_b   1.000
_cell.length_c   1.000
_cell.angle_alpha   90.00
_cell.angle_beta   90.00
_cell.angle_gamma   90.00
#
_symmetry.space_group_name_H-M   'P 1'
#
loop_
_entity.id
_entity.type
_entity.pdbx_description
1 polymer ?
#
loop_
_entity_poly.entity_id
_entity_poly.type
_entity_poly.pdbx_seq_one_letter_code
_entity_poly.pdbx_strand_id
1 'polypeptide(L)'
;MNITVQNTVPDTARITLVGELQDGSFKAKVMTETAVPYTPYWDNLLEQRIVYIQPDDEQLGSIVTALNERRLSLDELQNYGSSDGGTSSIPV
;
A
#
# COMPACT_ATOMS: atom_id res chain seq x y z
N MET A 1 -11.90 10.19 6.75
CA MET A 1 -11.52 11.36 5.93
C MET A 1 -11.00 10.79 4.61
N ASN A 2 -11.13 11.44 3.46
CA ASN A 2 -10.64 10.84 2.22
C ASN A 2 -9.35 11.54 1.77
N ILE A 3 -8.37 10.76 1.34
CA ILE A 3 -7.18 11.25 0.66
C ILE A 3 -7.23 10.87 -0.81
N THR A 4 -6.57 11.65 -1.66
CA THR A 4 -6.43 11.36 -3.09
C THR A 4 -5.01 10.93 -3.37
N VAL A 5 -4.84 9.69 -3.85
CA VAL A 5 -3.53 9.07 -4.07
C VAL A 5 -3.37 8.78 -5.57
N GLN A 6 -2.17 8.97 -6.10
CA GLN A 6 -1.86 8.61 -7.48
C GLN A 6 -1.79 7.09 -7.62
N ASN A 7 -2.33 6.57 -8.72
CA ASN A 7 -2.18 5.17 -9.07
C ASN A 7 -0.83 4.93 -9.76
N THR A 8 -0.39 3.69 -9.79
CA THR A 8 0.85 3.33 -10.49
C THR A 8 0.75 3.64 -11.98
N VAL A 9 1.77 4.31 -12.53
CA VAL A 9 1.90 4.52 -13.98
C VAL A 9 2.93 3.56 -14.57
N PRO A 10 2.74 3.08 -15.81
CA PRO A 10 3.66 2.13 -16.45
C PRO A 10 5.11 2.63 -16.54
N ASP A 11 5.30 3.94 -16.67
CA ASP A 11 6.61 4.55 -16.89
C ASP A 11 7.50 4.55 -15.62
N THR A 12 6.89 4.63 -14.43
CA THR A 12 7.63 4.57 -13.16
C THR A 12 7.57 3.21 -12.48
N ALA A 13 6.51 2.42 -12.75
CA ALA A 13 6.25 1.11 -12.16
C ALA A 13 6.49 1.06 -10.63
N ARG A 14 6.21 2.18 -9.94
CA ARG A 14 6.28 2.24 -8.48
C ARG A 14 4.98 1.73 -7.90
N ILE A 15 5.08 0.82 -6.95
CA ILE A 15 3.98 0.20 -6.23
C ILE A 15 4.11 0.51 -4.74
N THR A 16 3.03 0.29 -4.00
CA THR A 16 3.05 0.26 -2.55
C THR A 16 2.96 -1.18 -2.09
N LEU A 17 4.02 -1.65 -1.45
CA LEU A 17 4.02 -2.94 -0.78
C LEU A 17 3.42 -2.75 0.61
N VAL A 18 2.45 -3.57 0.99
CA VAL A 18 1.80 -3.53 2.30
C VAL A 18 1.92 -4.91 2.93
N GLY A 19 2.28 -4.99 4.21
CA GLY A 19 2.40 -6.23 4.96
C GLY A 19 1.66 -6.17 6.29
N GLU A 20 0.90 -7.21 6.60
CA GLU A 20 0.37 -7.49 7.94
C GLU A 20 1.37 -8.37 8.70
N LEU A 21 1.72 -7.97 9.91
CA LEU A 21 2.64 -8.70 10.77
C LEU A 21 1.87 -9.59 11.75
N GLN A 22 2.54 -10.60 12.32
CA GLN A 22 1.94 -11.52 13.30
C GLN A 22 1.39 -10.85 14.56
N ASP A 23 1.87 -9.65 14.91
CA ASP A 23 1.35 -8.85 16.02
C ASP A 23 0.07 -8.07 15.66
N GLY A 24 -0.41 -8.21 14.42
CA GLY A 24 -1.60 -7.54 13.89
C GLY A 24 -1.36 -6.10 13.43
N SER A 25 -0.10 -5.63 13.42
CA SER A 25 0.25 -4.32 12.88
C SER A 25 0.50 -4.37 11.37
N PHE A 26 0.30 -3.23 10.71
CA PHE A 26 0.58 -3.07 9.29
C PHE A 26 1.81 -2.20 9.07
N LYS A 27 2.63 -2.59 8.08
CA LYS A 27 3.71 -1.78 7.53
C LYS A 27 3.53 -1.65 6.03
N ALA A 28 3.98 -0.52 5.48
CA ALA A 28 3.94 -0.31 4.04
C ALA A 28 5.20 0.42 3.55
N LYS A 29 5.53 0.22 2.28
CA LYS A 29 6.64 0.91 1.62
C LYS A 29 6.40 1.07 0.14
N VAL A 30 6.64 2.29 -0.37
CA VAL A 30 6.66 2.56 -1.81
C VAL A 30 8.00 2.13 -2.38
N MET A 31 7.98 1.34 -3.45
CA MET A 31 9.19 0.87 -4.15
C MET A 31 8.90 0.60 -5.63
N THR A 32 9.94 0.37 -6.42
CA THR A 32 9.77 -0.15 -7.77
C THR A 32 9.31 -1.61 -7.70
N GLU A 33 8.47 -2.03 -8.65
CA GLU A 33 8.00 -3.41 -8.73
C GLU A 33 9.15 -4.42 -8.80
N THR A 34 10.24 -4.06 -9.49
CA THR A 34 11.46 -4.88 -9.61
C THR A 34 12.28 -4.97 -8.33
N ALA A 35 12.03 -4.12 -7.34
CA ALA A 35 12.71 -4.15 -6.04
C ALA A 35 11.96 -4.99 -5.00
N VAL A 36 10.79 -5.54 -5.35
CA VAL A 36 10.05 -6.44 -4.47
C VAL A 36 10.83 -7.75 -4.34
N PRO A 37 11.24 -8.15 -3.12
CA PRO A 37 12.00 -9.37 -2.91
C PRO A 37 11.13 -10.62 -3.10
N TYR A 38 11.76 -11.72 -3.49
CA TYR A 38 11.14 -13.05 -3.52
C TYR A 38 10.99 -13.68 -2.13
N THR A 39 11.57 -13.06 -1.11
CA THR A 39 11.42 -13.41 0.31
C THR A 39 10.50 -12.40 1.00
N PRO A 40 9.93 -12.71 2.18
CA PRO A 40 9.20 -11.73 2.99
C PRO A 40 9.98 -10.42 3.14
N TYR A 41 9.31 -9.27 2.93
CA TYR A 41 9.96 -7.95 3.06
C TYR A 41 10.19 -7.55 4.52
N TRP A 42 9.32 -7.99 5.43
CA TRP A 42 9.41 -7.73 6.86
C TRP A 42 9.52 -9.04 7.64
N ASP A 43 10.17 -8.99 8.79
CA ASP A 43 10.19 -10.10 9.75
C ASP A 43 8.79 -10.33 10.34
N ASN A 44 8.46 -11.59 10.64
CA ASN A 44 7.17 -12.02 11.19
C ASN A 44 5.97 -11.59 10.33
N LEU A 45 6.16 -11.58 9.01
CA LEU A 45 5.10 -11.32 8.05
C LEU A 45 4.03 -12.43 8.10
N LEU A 46 2.77 -12.04 8.16
CA LEU A 46 1.62 -12.92 8.03
C LEU A 46 1.09 -12.90 6.60
N GLU A 47 0.87 -11.71 6.04
CA GLU A 47 0.44 -11.52 4.65
C GLU A 47 1.12 -10.28 4.05
N GLN A 48 1.37 -10.32 2.74
CA GLN A 48 1.90 -9.18 1.97
C GLN A 48 1.12 -9.03 0.67
N ARG A 49 0.79 -7.78 0.31
CA ARG A 49 0.17 -7.44 -0.97
C ARG A 49 0.87 -6.27 -1.65
N ILE A 50 0.89 -6.35 -2.98
CA ILE A 50 1.29 -5.26 -3.86
C ILE A 50 0.02 -4.47 -4.20
N VAL A 51 0.03 -3.18 -3.92
CA VAL A 51 -1.05 -2.25 -4.26
C VAL A 51 -0.51 -1.24 -5.25
N TYR A 52 -1.18 -1.09 -6.39
CA TYR A 52 -0.76 -0.21 -7.48
C TYR A 52 -1.15 1.25 -7.22
N ILE A 53 -0.56 1.82 -6.16
CA ILE A 53 -0.67 3.22 -5.75
C ILE A 53 0.72 3.79 -5.42
N GLN A 54 0.85 5.10 -5.54
CA GLN A 54 2.07 5.88 -5.33
C GLN A 54 1.80 7.04 -4.34
N PRO A 55 1.50 6.74 -3.08
CA PRO A 55 1.34 7.76 -2.05
C PRO A 55 2.68 8.46 -1.78
N ASP A 56 2.61 9.74 -1.43
CA ASP A 56 3.71 10.41 -0.75
C ASP A 56 3.86 9.92 0.71
N ASP A 57 4.87 10.41 1.42
CA ASP A 57 5.17 9.96 2.79
C ASP A 57 4.02 10.25 3.77
N GLU A 58 3.30 11.36 3.61
CA GLU A 58 2.18 11.74 4.48
C GLU A 58 0.95 10.85 4.21
N GLN A 59 0.65 10.64 2.93
CA GLN A 59 -0.41 9.75 2.47
C GLN A 59 -0.16 8.30 2.90
N LEU A 60 1.07 7.82 2.74
CA LEU A 60 1.47 6.48 3.18
C LEU A 60 1.28 6.32 4.69
N GLY A 61 1.68 7.32 5.48
CA GLY A 61 1.48 7.36 6.92
C GLY A 61 -0.01 7.28 7.31
N SER A 62 -0.87 8.00 6.58
CA SER A 62 -2.31 7.99 6.81
C SER A 62 -2.95 6.64 6.47
N ILE A 63 -2.55 6.01 5.35
CA ILE A 63 -3.00 4.65 4.98
C ILE A 63 -2.60 3.64 6.04
N VAL A 64 -1.33 3.65 6.46
CA VAL A 64 -0.84 2.73 7.50
C VAL A 64 -1.56 2.95 8.83
N THR A 65 -1.86 4.20 9.19
CA THR A 65 -2.64 4.52 10.39
C THR A 65 -4.06 3.96 10.28
N ALA A 66 -4.75 4.17 9.16
CA ALA A 66 -6.09 3.65 8.94
C ALA A 66 -6.16 2.11 8.96
N LEU A 67 -5.14 1.44 8.42
CA LEU A 67 -5.00 -0.03 8.50
C LEU A 67 -4.83 -0.51 9.95
N ASN A 68 -3.93 0.13 10.71
CA ASN A 68 -3.67 -0.23 12.10
C ASN A 68 -4.89 0.06 13.01
N GLU A 69 -5.65 1.13 12.73
CA GLU A 69 -6.90 1.46 13.40
C GLU A 69 -8.11 0.64 12.91
N ARG A 70 -7.90 -0.28 11.95
CA ARG A 70 -8.93 -1.15 11.35
C ARG A 70 -10.08 -0.36 10.70
N ARG A 71 -9.83 0.88 10.28
CA ARG A 71 -10.77 1.72 9.51
C ARG A 71 -10.69 1.45 8.01
N LEU A 72 -9.62 0.79 7.59
CA LEU A 72 -9.37 0.30 6.24
C LEU A 72 -8.84 -1.14 6.37
N SER A 73 -9.33 -2.06 5.55
CA SER A 73 -8.77 -3.42 5.45
C SER A 73 -7.77 -3.54 4.28
N LEU A 74 -6.92 -4.57 4.33
CA LEU A 74 -5.98 -4.86 3.24
C LEU A 74 -6.69 -5.19 1.92
N ASP A 75 -7.79 -5.94 1.99
CA ASP A 75 -8.62 -6.27 0.84
C ASP A 75 -9.28 -5.03 0.23
N GLU A 76 -9.81 -4.12 1.07
CA GLU A 76 -10.36 -2.85 0.59
C GLU A 76 -9.28 -1.98 -0.06
N LEU A 77 -8.10 -1.87 0.56
CA LEU A 77 -6.99 -1.08 0.04
C LEU A 77 -6.59 -1.51 -1.37
N GLN A 78 -6.61 -2.82 -1.66
CA GLN A 78 -6.26 -3.35 -2.97
C GLN A 78 -7.22 -2.88 -4.08
N ASN A 79 -8.50 -2.64 -3.75
CA ASN A 79 -9.50 -2.20 -4.73
C ASN A 79 -9.29 -0.76 -5.21
N TYR A 80 -8.43 0.02 -4.55
CA TYR A 80 -8.10 1.39 -4.95
C TYR A 80 -6.86 1.47 -5.85
N GLY A 81 -6.08 0.39 -6.01
CA GLY A 81 -4.91 0.41 -6.88
C GLY A 81 -5.26 0.23 -8.36
N SER A 82 -4.48 0.85 -9.24
CA SER A 82 -4.56 0.62 -10.69
C SER A 82 -3.19 0.74 -11.35
N SER A 83 -2.90 -0.14 -12.32
CA SER A 83 -1.71 -0.05 -13.17
C SER A 83 -1.86 0.92 -14.34
N ASP A 84 -3.10 1.35 -14.64
CA ASP A 84 -3.41 2.21 -15.79
C ASP A 84 -3.23 3.70 -15.45
N GLY A 85 -2.72 4.02 -14.26
CA GLY A 85 -2.59 5.39 -13.75
C GLY A 85 -3.89 6.00 -13.23
N GLY A 86 -3.93 7.33 -13.20
CA GLY A 86 -5.02 8.10 -12.61
C GLY A 86 -4.85 8.31 -11.09
N THR A 87 -5.97 8.55 -10.41
CA THR A 87 -6.00 8.77 -8.97
C THR A 87 -7.15 8.02 -8.33
N SER A 88 -6.94 7.59 -7.09
CA SER A 88 -7.96 6.93 -6.28
C SER A 88 -8.23 7.72 -5.01
N SER A 89 -9.49 7.72 -4.57
CA SER A 89 -9.90 8.32 -3.30
C SER A 89 -9.99 7.22 -2.25
N ILE A 90 -9.07 7.23 -1.28
CA ILE A 90 -8.95 6.20 -0.25
C ILE A 90 -9.53 6.75 1.06
N PRO A 91 -10.44 6.02 1.73
CA PRO A 91 -10.92 6.39 3.05
C PRO A 91 -9.86 6.06 4.10
N VAL A 92 -9.25 7.10 4.67
CA VAL A 92 -8.23 7.00 5.73
C VAL A 92 -8.60 7.79 6.97
#